data_AF-A0A838PJK3-F1
#
_entry.id   AF-A0A838PJK3-F1
#
_cell.length_a   1.000
_cell.length_b   1.000
_cell.length_c   1.000
_cell.angle_alpha   90.00
_cell.angle_beta   90.00
_cell.angle_gamma   90.00
#
_symmetry.space_group_name_H-M   'P 1'
#
loop_
_entity.id
_entity.type
_entity.pdbx_description
1 polymer ?
#
loop_
_entity_poly.entity_id
_entity_poly.type
_entity_poly.pdbx_seq_one_letter_code
_entity_poly.pdbx_strand_id
1 'polypeptide(L)'
;MEVPKLLSLLAFHDPNAPVKGLESVPKEDRPPVAIVRIAFSIMVGIGTLLAALSAWFLWLRARRRFPESVWFWRAVIAAGPLSLVALIAGWVTTEVGRQPWVVYGLMRTEEAVTGAGGIPVGYATLTVVYAGLIAGTIWILRRLARVPLEQAQAEPPEVPRG
;
A
#
# COMPACT_ATOMS: atom_id res chain seq x y z
N MET A 1 -16.82 -7.29 -14.06
CA MET A 1 -17.33 -8.37 -13.21
C MET A 1 -17.85 -7.74 -11.93
N GLU A 2 -19.13 -7.36 -11.91
CA GLU A 2 -19.79 -6.84 -10.71
C GLU A 2 -20.27 -8.05 -9.92
N VAL A 3 -19.80 -8.23 -8.68
CA VAL A 3 -20.38 -9.23 -7.76
C VAL A 3 -21.52 -8.51 -7.04
N PRO A 4 -22.79 -8.77 -7.37
CA PRO A 4 -23.89 -8.07 -6.75
C PRO A 4 -23.96 -8.42 -5.26
N LYS A 5 -24.23 -7.43 -4.41
CA LYS A 5 -24.62 -7.58 -2.99
C LYS A 5 -23.52 -7.87 -1.94
N LEU A 6 -22.26 -8.11 -2.32
CA LEU A 6 -21.19 -8.37 -1.33
C LEU A 6 -20.93 -7.16 -0.41
N LEU A 7 -20.98 -5.94 -0.97
CA LEU A 7 -20.77 -4.70 -0.22
C LEU A 7 -21.94 -4.36 0.72
N SER A 8 -23.17 -4.69 0.35
CA SER A 8 -24.38 -4.43 1.17
C SER A 8 -24.41 -5.34 2.40
N LEU A 9 -24.06 -6.62 2.23
CA LEU A 9 -23.95 -7.58 3.33
C LEU A 9 -22.82 -7.23 4.32
N LEU A 10 -21.64 -6.83 3.83
CA LEU A 10 -20.50 -6.46 4.68
C LEU A 10 -20.67 -5.11 5.39
N ALA A 11 -21.29 -4.12 4.73
CA ALA A 11 -21.45 -2.77 5.28
C ALA A 11 -22.66 -2.62 6.21
N PHE A 12 -23.78 -3.30 5.92
CA PHE A 12 -25.04 -3.09 6.63
C PHE A 12 -25.59 -4.35 7.30
N HIS A 13 -24.93 -5.52 7.16
CA HIS A 13 -25.43 -6.82 7.64
C HIS A 13 -26.85 -7.18 7.14
N ASP A 14 -27.33 -6.46 6.12
CA ASP A 14 -28.64 -6.64 5.49
C ASP A 14 -28.45 -6.62 3.97
N PRO A 15 -28.75 -7.71 3.26
CA PRO A 15 -28.61 -7.80 1.80
C PRO A 15 -29.54 -6.87 1.00
N ASN A 16 -30.48 -6.17 1.65
CA ASN A 16 -31.43 -5.24 1.03
C ASN A 16 -31.25 -3.78 1.47
N ALA A 17 -30.25 -3.46 2.30
CA ALA A 17 -29.99 -2.07 2.67
C ALA A 17 -29.66 -1.24 1.40
N PRO A 18 -30.41 -0.15 1.11
CA PRO A 18 -30.17 0.65 -0.08
C PRO A 18 -28.81 1.32 0.03
N VAL A 19 -27.84 0.77 -0.69
CA VAL A 19 -26.57 1.45 -0.94
C VAL A 19 -26.91 2.71 -1.71
N LYS A 20 -26.88 3.87 -1.05
CA LYS A 20 -27.10 5.17 -1.72
C LYS A 20 -26.16 5.23 -2.93
N GLY A 21 -26.75 5.11 -4.11
CA GLY A 21 -26.01 5.12 -5.36
C GLY A 21 -25.34 6.47 -5.56
N LEU A 22 -24.24 6.48 -6.30
CA LEU A 22 -23.51 7.69 -6.66
C LEU A 22 -24.40 8.77 -7.33
N GLU A 23 -25.57 8.38 -7.83
CA GLU A 23 -26.58 9.25 -8.43
C GLU A 23 -27.23 10.23 -7.44
N SER A 24 -27.26 9.91 -6.14
CA SER A 24 -27.81 10.81 -5.11
C SER A 24 -26.87 11.96 -4.71
N VAL A 25 -25.63 11.96 -5.21
CA VAL A 25 -24.63 13.00 -4.92
C VAL A 25 -24.51 13.92 -6.14
N PRO A 26 -24.54 15.25 -5.99
CA PRO A 26 -24.31 16.19 -7.10
C PRO A 26 -23.00 15.87 -7.83
N LYS A 27 -22.97 15.99 -9.17
CA LYS A 27 -21.79 15.62 -9.98
C LYS A 27 -20.50 16.35 -9.55
N GLU A 28 -20.64 17.56 -9.03
CA GLU A 28 -19.56 18.44 -8.57
C GLU A 28 -18.90 17.96 -7.26
N ASP A 29 -19.62 17.18 -6.44
CA ASP A 29 -19.11 16.66 -5.17
C ASP A 29 -18.60 15.22 -5.28
N ARG A 30 -18.58 14.65 -6.49
CA ARG A 30 -18.16 13.26 -6.71
C ARG A 30 -16.63 13.18 -6.81
N PRO A 31 -15.97 12.30 -6.03
CA PRO A 31 -14.56 11.99 -6.26
C PRO A 31 -14.37 11.35 -7.64
N PRO A 32 -13.14 11.32 -8.17
CA PRO A 32 -12.82 10.60 -9.41
C PRO A 32 -12.95 9.09 -9.20
N VAL A 33 -14.18 8.60 -9.30
CA VAL A 33 -14.61 7.24 -8.96
C VAL A 33 -13.88 6.14 -9.73
N ALA A 34 -13.42 6.41 -10.94
CA ALA A 34 -12.64 5.45 -11.72
C ALA A 34 -11.31 5.11 -11.02
N ILE A 35 -10.60 6.12 -10.51
CA ILE A 35 -9.31 5.97 -9.84
C ILE A 35 -9.51 5.22 -8.52
N VAL A 36 -10.48 5.65 -7.72
CA VAL A 36 -10.80 5.03 -6.42
C VAL A 36 -11.19 3.57 -6.60
N ARG A 37 -12.02 3.24 -7.60
CA ARG A 37 -12.42 1.85 -7.87
C ARG A 37 -11.24 0.97 -8.28
N ILE A 38 -10.37 1.47 -9.14
CA ILE A 38 -9.18 0.72 -9.59
C ILE A 38 -8.22 0.51 -8.41
N ALA A 39 -7.94 1.56 -7.65
CA ALA A 39 -7.08 1.49 -6.47
C ALA A 39 -7.63 0.51 -5.43
N PHE A 40 -8.93 0.57 -5.12
CA PHE A 40 -9.60 -0.37 -4.22
C PHE A 40 -9.48 -1.81 -4.72
N SER A 41 -9.71 -2.04 -6.03
CA SER A 41 -9.64 -3.38 -6.61
C SER A 41 -8.22 -3.96 -6.56
N ILE A 42 -7.19 -3.13 -6.81
CA ILE A 42 -5.78 -3.52 -6.68
C ILE A 42 -5.45 -3.86 -5.23
N MET A 43 -5.84 -3.01 -4.28
CA MET A 43 -5.61 -3.22 -2.84
C MET A 43 -6.23 -4.54 -2.37
N VAL A 44 -7.52 -4.76 -2.67
CA VAL A 44 -8.22 -5.98 -2.26
C VAL A 44 -7.62 -7.20 -2.96
N GLY A 45 -7.36 -7.13 -4.27
CA GLY A 45 -6.77 -8.23 -5.03
C GLY A 45 -5.42 -8.67 -4.48
N ILE A 46 -4.53 -7.73 -4.20
CA ILE A 46 -3.22 -8.03 -3.62
C ILE A 46 -3.38 -8.50 -2.16
N GLY A 47 -4.20 -7.84 -1.35
CA GLY A 47 -4.42 -8.20 0.04
C GLY A 47 -4.96 -9.61 0.21
N THR A 48 -5.94 -10.01 -0.60
CA THR A 48 -6.47 -11.38 -0.61
C THR A 48 -5.42 -12.40 -1.06
N LEU A 49 -4.62 -12.07 -2.08
CA LEU A 49 -3.54 -12.95 -2.55
C LEU A 49 -2.46 -13.16 -1.46
N LEU A 50 -2.07 -12.10 -0.76
CA LEU A 50 -1.12 -12.19 0.35
C LEU A 50 -1.69 -12.97 1.54
N ALA A 51 -2.97 -12.76 1.86
CA ALA A 51 -3.66 -13.53 2.91
C ALA A 51 -3.72 -15.02 2.57
N ALA A 52 -4.04 -15.36 1.31
CA ALA A 52 -4.04 -16.75 0.85
C ALA A 52 -2.65 -17.38 0.90
N LEU A 53 -1.60 -16.66 0.50
CA LEU A 53 -0.21 -17.12 0.59
C LEU A 53 0.21 -17.38 2.05
N SER A 54 -0.16 -16.48 2.96
CA SER A 54 0.10 -16.62 4.40
C SER A 54 -0.65 -17.82 4.99
N ALA A 55 -1.93 -17.98 4.68
CA ALA A 55 -2.72 -19.12 5.13
C ALA A 55 -2.16 -20.45 4.61
N TRP A 56 -1.74 -20.50 3.34
CA TRP A 56 -1.08 -21.67 2.75
C TRP A 56 0.21 -22.02 3.48
N PHE A 57 1.04 -21.03 3.78
CA PHE A 57 2.28 -21.22 4.55
C PHE A 57 2.01 -21.76 5.95
N LEU A 58 1.05 -21.19 6.67
CA LEU A 58 0.65 -21.64 8.00
C LEU A 58 0.12 -23.08 7.99
N TRP A 59 -0.64 -23.44 6.96
CA TRP A 59 -1.13 -24.81 6.79
C TRP A 59 -0.01 -25.82 6.53
N LEU A 60 0.96 -25.48 5.66
CA LEU A 60 2.16 -26.30 5.44
C LEU A 60 2.97 -26.46 6.73
N ARG A 61 3.16 -25.37 7.47
CA ARG A 61 3.85 -25.34 8.76
C ARG A 61 3.16 -26.23 9.79
N ALA A 62 1.83 -26.18 9.87
CA ALA A 62 1.04 -27.05 10.76
C ALA A 62 1.22 -28.54 10.42
N ARG A 63 1.43 -28.87 9.14
CA ARG A 63 1.75 -30.22 8.66
C ARG A 63 3.23 -30.60 8.76
N ARG A 64 4.07 -29.75 9.37
CA ARG A 64 5.55 -29.89 9.44
C ARG A 64 6.20 -30.11 8.08
N ARG A 65 5.60 -29.58 7.00
CA ARG A 65 6.15 -29.64 5.64
C ARG A 65 6.71 -28.29 5.26
N PHE A 66 7.95 -28.26 4.81
CA PHE A 66 8.54 -27.06 4.23
C PHE A 66 8.24 -27.03 2.73
N PRO A 67 7.86 -25.86 2.19
CA PRO A 67 7.69 -25.72 0.75
C PRO A 67 9.07 -25.78 0.06
N GLU A 68 9.34 -26.87 -0.64
CA GLU A 68 10.56 -27.05 -1.45
C GLU A 68 10.45 -26.38 -2.83
N SER A 69 9.25 -25.92 -3.20
CA SER A 69 9.01 -25.31 -4.52
C SER A 69 9.67 -23.93 -4.63
N VAL A 70 10.52 -23.76 -5.64
CA VAL A 70 11.13 -22.47 -6.03
C VAL A 70 10.08 -21.39 -6.29
N TRP A 71 8.88 -21.78 -6.77
CA TRP A 71 7.78 -20.85 -7.01
C TRP A 71 7.20 -20.26 -5.72
N PHE A 72 7.19 -21.04 -4.63
CA PHE A 72 6.73 -20.54 -3.34
C PHE A 72 7.68 -19.47 -2.80
N TRP A 73 9.00 -19.73 -2.85
CA TRP A 73 10.00 -18.74 -2.42
C TRP A 73 9.99 -17.48 -3.30
N ARG A 74 9.78 -17.62 -4.62
CA ARG A 74 9.57 -16.48 -5.51
C ARG A 74 8.32 -15.66 -5.13
N ALA A 75 7.22 -16.33 -4.78
CA ALA A 75 6.00 -15.66 -4.32
C ALA A 75 6.23 -14.90 -3.00
N VAL A 76 6.97 -15.47 -2.05
CA VAL A 76 7.33 -14.80 -0.79
C VAL A 76 8.23 -13.60 -1.03
N ILE A 77 9.21 -13.69 -1.94
CA ILE A 77 10.04 -12.55 -2.33
C ILE A 77 9.19 -11.44 -2.97
N ALA A 78 8.25 -11.81 -3.84
CA ALA A 78 7.33 -10.86 -4.48
C ALA A 78 6.31 -10.25 -3.50
N ALA A 79 5.98 -10.94 -2.41
CA ALA A 79 5.01 -10.48 -1.41
C ALA A 79 5.42 -9.17 -0.74
N GLY A 80 6.73 -8.95 -0.55
CA GLY A 80 7.28 -7.70 0.00
C GLY A 80 6.93 -6.46 -0.83
N PRO A 81 7.34 -6.36 -2.11
CA PRO A 81 6.97 -5.22 -2.95
C PRO A 81 5.47 -5.16 -3.23
N LEU A 82 4.77 -6.30 -3.34
CA LEU A 82 3.31 -6.32 -3.51
C LEU A 82 2.58 -5.68 -2.32
N SER A 83 3.00 -5.96 -1.08
CA SER A 83 2.36 -5.37 0.09
C SER A 83 2.49 -3.85 0.14
N LEU A 84 3.63 -3.31 -0.32
CA LEU A 84 3.83 -1.87 -0.48
C LEU A 84 2.86 -1.28 -1.53
N VAL A 85 2.67 -1.96 -2.66
CA VAL A 85 1.71 -1.52 -3.69
C VAL A 85 0.28 -1.53 -3.14
N ALA A 86 -0.10 -2.57 -2.38
CA ALA A 86 -1.41 -2.63 -1.73
C ALA A 86 -1.60 -1.49 -0.72
N LEU A 87 -0.57 -1.16 0.06
CA LEU A 87 -0.57 -0.06 1.01
C LEU A 87 -0.79 1.29 0.31
N ILE A 88 -0.05 1.56 -0.78
CA ILE A 88 -0.19 2.78 -1.57
C ILE A 88 -1.59 2.85 -2.19
N ALA A 89 -2.09 1.74 -2.74
CA ALA A 89 -3.44 1.68 -3.30
C ALA A 89 -4.54 1.94 -2.26
N GLY A 90 -4.35 1.49 -1.01
CA GLY A 90 -5.23 1.82 0.10
C GLY A 90 -5.25 3.32 0.42
N TRP A 91 -4.07 3.93 0.51
CA TRP A 91 -3.94 5.39 0.68
C TRP A 91 -4.60 6.18 -0.45
N VAL A 92 -4.41 5.76 -1.70
CA VAL A 92 -5.05 6.38 -2.87
C VAL A 92 -6.57 6.25 -2.74
N THR A 93 -7.09 5.09 -2.34
CA THR A 93 -8.52 4.87 -2.16
C THR A 93 -9.11 5.83 -1.12
N THR A 94 -8.43 6.05 0.00
CA THR A 94 -8.93 6.92 1.08
C THR A 94 -8.75 8.40 0.78
N GLU A 95 -7.60 8.82 0.25
CA GLU A 95 -7.32 10.24 -0.02
C GLU A 95 -8.04 10.75 -1.26
N VAL A 96 -7.99 9.99 -2.36
CA VAL A 96 -8.70 10.37 -3.59
C VAL A 96 -10.21 10.19 -3.42
N GLY A 97 -10.64 9.24 -2.57
CA GLY A 97 -12.04 9.06 -2.23
C GLY A 97 -12.65 10.22 -1.44
N ARG A 98 -11.83 11.03 -0.74
CA ARG A 98 -12.27 12.20 0.03
C ARG A 98 -12.38 13.48 -0.81
N GLN A 99 -11.76 13.51 -1.99
CA GLN A 99 -11.90 14.63 -2.93
C GLN A 99 -13.38 14.87 -3.30
N PRO A 100 -13.85 16.11 -3.46
CA PRO A 100 -13.11 17.39 -3.48
C PRO A 100 -12.95 18.06 -2.10
N TRP A 101 -13.18 17.33 -1.01
CA TRP A 101 -13.22 17.92 0.33
C TRP A 101 -11.89 17.74 1.07
N VAL A 102 -11.37 18.83 1.62
CA VAL A 102 -10.31 18.75 2.66
C VAL A 102 -10.99 18.46 3.99
N VAL A 103 -12.01 19.26 4.32
CA VAL A 103 -12.90 19.07 5.47
C VAL A 103 -14.33 19.05 4.94
N TYR A 104 -15.01 17.92 5.15
CA TYR A 104 -16.34 17.69 4.60
C TYR A 104 -17.33 18.77 5.06
N GLY A 105 -17.99 19.42 4.09
CA GLY A 105 -18.98 20.47 4.33
C GLY A 105 -18.42 21.81 4.82
N LEU A 106 -17.09 21.95 4.94
CA LEU A 106 -16.45 23.17 5.47
C LEU A 106 -15.41 23.78 4.51
N MET A 107 -14.61 22.97 3.82
CA MET A 107 -13.53 23.47 2.97
C MET A 107 -13.25 22.55 1.79
N ARG A 108 -13.26 23.12 0.57
CA ARG A 108 -12.90 22.43 -0.67
C ARG A 108 -11.40 22.50 -0.93
N THR A 109 -10.89 21.53 -1.69
CA THR A 109 -9.45 21.44 -2.03
C THR A 109 -8.97 22.63 -2.85
N GLU A 110 -9.83 23.21 -3.68
CA GLU A 110 -9.53 24.41 -4.47
C GLU A 110 -9.30 25.67 -3.60
N GLU A 111 -10.01 25.78 -2.47
CA GLU A 111 -9.90 26.91 -1.53
C GLU A 111 -8.61 26.85 -0.69
N ALA A 112 -8.00 25.68 -0.58
CA ALA A 112 -6.79 25.44 0.20
C ALA A 112 -5.49 25.69 -0.58
N VAL A 113 -5.55 25.90 -1.90
CA VAL A 113 -4.36 26.10 -2.74
C VAL A 113 -3.89 27.56 -2.65
N THR A 114 -2.67 27.77 -2.15
CA THR A 114 -2.02 29.08 -2.21
C THR A 114 -1.39 29.27 -3.59
N GLY A 115 -1.70 30.38 -4.27
CA GLY A 115 -1.24 30.68 -5.64
C GLY A 115 0.26 31.03 -5.76
N ALA A 116 1.12 30.40 -4.97
CA ALA A 116 2.55 30.68 -4.94
C ALA A 116 3.25 30.17 -6.22
N GLY A 117 3.97 31.05 -6.92
CA GLY A 117 4.62 30.73 -8.21
C GLY A 117 5.80 29.75 -8.13
N GLY A 118 6.36 29.49 -6.95
CA GLY A 118 7.54 28.63 -6.76
C GLY A 118 7.25 27.12 -6.58
N ILE A 119 5.98 26.72 -6.60
CA ILE A 119 5.52 25.36 -6.29
C ILE A 119 6.19 24.28 -7.17
N PRO A 120 6.33 24.44 -8.50
CA PRO A 120 6.93 23.41 -9.35
C PRO A 120 8.40 23.12 -9.02
N VAL A 121 9.18 24.15 -8.69
CA VAL A 121 10.61 24.01 -8.34
C VAL A 121 10.76 23.31 -7.00
N GLY A 122 9.91 23.62 -6.02
CA GLY A 122 9.86 22.92 -4.74
C GLY A 122 9.55 21.43 -4.92
N TYR A 123 8.53 21.08 -5.70
CA TYR A 123 8.18 19.68 -5.98
C TYR A 123 9.26 18.92 -6.74
N ALA A 124 9.89 19.55 -7.75
CA ALA A 124 11.00 18.95 -8.48
C ALA A 124 12.17 18.64 -7.54
N THR A 125 12.54 19.59 -6.70
CA THR A 125 13.62 19.42 -5.70
C THR A 125 13.30 18.27 -4.75
N LEU A 126 12.09 18.24 -4.20
CA LEU A 126 11.65 17.19 -3.28
C LEU A 126 11.67 15.80 -3.96
N THR A 127 11.24 15.74 -5.22
CA THR A 127 11.27 14.50 -6.01
C THR A 127 12.69 13.98 -6.18
N VAL A 128 13.64 14.86 -6.52
CA VAL A 128 15.06 14.50 -6.67
C VAL A 128 15.64 13.99 -5.35
N VAL A 129 15.37 14.68 -4.24
CA VAL A 129 15.85 14.27 -2.91
C VAL A 129 15.30 12.90 -2.53
N TYR A 130 13.98 12.67 -2.67
CA TYR A 130 13.39 11.37 -2.35
C TYR A 130 13.86 10.26 -3.29
N ALA A 131 14.06 10.53 -4.58
CA ALA A 131 14.62 9.56 -5.50
C ALA A 131 16.05 9.17 -5.10
N GLY A 132 16.87 10.14 -4.69
CA GLY A 132 18.22 9.89 -4.17
C GLY A 132 18.22 9.05 -2.90
N LEU A 133 17.32 9.35 -1.96
CA LEU A 133 17.15 8.56 -0.74
C LEU A 133 16.74 7.12 -1.04
N ILE A 134 15.74 6.91 -1.91
CA ILE A 134 15.30 5.58 -2.33
C ILE A 134 16.45 4.79 -2.98
N ALA A 135 17.19 5.43 -3.89
CA ALA A 135 18.34 4.80 -4.54
C ALA A 135 19.44 4.42 -3.52
N GLY A 136 19.75 5.32 -2.58
CA GLY A 136 20.69 5.09 -1.49
C GLY A 136 20.25 3.94 -0.59
N THR A 137 18.98 3.91 -0.15
CA THR A 137 18.43 2.83 0.68
C THR A 137 18.47 1.49 -0.06
N ILE A 138 18.08 1.43 -1.33
CA ILE A 138 18.15 0.20 -2.12
C ILE A 138 19.60 -0.28 -2.26
N TRP A 139 20.55 0.65 -2.48
CA TRP A 139 21.97 0.33 -2.57
C TRP A 139 22.51 -0.25 -1.25
N ILE A 140 22.22 0.41 -0.12
CA ILE A 140 22.62 -0.05 1.21
C ILE A 140 22.01 -1.42 1.52
N LEU A 141 20.71 -1.61 1.31
CA LEU A 141 20.04 -2.89 1.58
C LEU A 141 20.61 -4.02 0.71
N ARG A 142 20.90 -3.75 -0.58
CA ARG A 142 21.55 -4.73 -1.46
C ARG A 142 22.98 -5.04 -1.06
N ARG A 143 23.71 -4.04 -0.53
CA ARG A 143 25.07 -4.23 -0.03
C ARG A 143 25.06 -5.08 1.24
N LEU A 144 24.19 -4.77 2.20
CA LEU A 144 24.04 -5.53 3.44
C LEU A 144 23.57 -6.96 3.19
N ALA A 145 22.60 -7.17 2.29
CA ALA A 145 22.10 -8.50 1.94
C ALA A 145 23.15 -9.41 1.29
N ARG A 146 24.28 -8.86 0.82
CA ARG A 146 25.41 -9.61 0.25
C ARG A 146 26.51 -9.90 1.28
N VAL A 147 26.46 -9.32 2.47
CA VAL A 147 27.41 -9.61 3.56
C VAL A 147 27.04 -10.97 4.17
N PRO A 148 27.98 -11.94 4.26
CA PRO A 148 27.72 -13.21 4.93
C PRO A 148 27.32 -12.98 6.39
N LEU A 149 26.24 -13.63 6.84
CA LEU A 149 25.71 -13.51 8.20
C LEU A 149 26.76 -13.84 9.29
N GLU A 150 27.78 -14.60 8.93
CA GLU A 150 28.92 -14.98 9.78
C GLU A 150 29.76 -13.78 10.25
N GLN A 151 29.88 -12.73 9.43
CA GLN A 151 30.56 -11.47 9.83
C GLN A 151 29.65 -10.53 10.62
N ALA A 152 28.33 -10.64 10.48
CA ALA A 152 27.37 -9.84 11.25
C ALA A 152 27.21 -10.34 12.70
N GLN A 153 27.61 -11.60 12.97
CA GLN A 153 27.62 -12.22 14.30
C GLN A 153 29.01 -12.26 14.94
N ALA A 154 30.07 -11.87 14.21
CA ALA A 154 31.41 -11.75 14.78
C ALA A 154 31.43 -10.58 15.79
N GLU A 155 31.63 -10.95 17.06
CA GLU A 155 31.61 -10.10 18.25
C GLU A 155 32.48 -8.83 18.09
N PRO A 156 32.03 -7.64 18.54
CA PRO A 156 32.88 -6.45 18.51
C PRO A 156 34.16 -6.69 19.31
N PRO A 157 35.32 -6.18 18.86
CA PRO A 157 36.60 -6.44 19.51
C PRO A 157 36.54 -6.04 20.98
N GLU A 158 36.89 -6.98 21.85
CA GLU A 158 36.92 -6.80 23.30
C GLU A 158 37.83 -5.61 23.62
N VAL A 159 37.24 -4.50 24.08
CA VAL A 159 37.97 -3.30 24.45
C VAL A 159 38.82 -3.65 25.67
N PRO A 160 40.17 -3.61 25.59
CA PRO A 160 41.01 -3.93 26.72
C PRO A 160 40.70 -2.97 27.87
N ARG A 161 40.10 -3.49 28.95
CA ARG A 161 39.94 -2.75 30.19
C ARG A 161 41.31 -2.74 30.88
N GLY A 162 42.04 -1.64 30.71
CA GLY A 162 43.17 -1.28 31.57
C GLY A 162 42.69 -0.83 32.95
#